data_AF-A0A837R657-F1
#
_entry.id   AF-A0A837R657-F1
#
_cell.length_a   1.000
_cell.length_b   1.000
_cell.length_c   1.000
_cell.angle_alpha   90.00
_cell.angle_beta   90.00
_cell.angle_gamma   90.00
#
_symmetry.space_group_name_H-M   'P 1'
#
loop_
_entity.id
_entity.type
_entity.pdbx_description
1 polymer ?
#
loop_
_entity_poly.entity_id
_entity_poly.type
_entity_poly.pdbx_seq_one_letter_code
_entity_poly.pdbx_strand_id
1 'polypeptide(L)'
;MQKATVTELKQELIATGNLKDYGTDTVTLVLSISDHRHRAKVRFYRYPSFKTAWAAVARQLAETPQKSWVRLEAVQSTQELPRETFEKRLAATFRMNYWRYGVSFDKDFKTALLEMESNGQAFFRPSKEHRIGKNRSGSWVDYDRVEPYLKKREGQLPVDIRQTSSVWVFTTAGVFTDGEKIWRLSEREDCGKGIRVVSDEQTELRDAIFHGETFLVNQLKDNGKFVYGYFPARQKVLSNYNVVRHFSSLYALLEAIPFTNRTDDYKKVKAAIQWGLENATIEKEGAIFINDNGELKLGGQALLMLTLSKYQDVTKDDTFMPVLMKAFKGVPFFRQSSGKLIHVLNPDLTVKAAYRIIYYEGEVAFALSRLYELTHDQAVMDLVKQILDYMVANDYGKYHDHWISYAINEALLVFPDNREYMKLGLKNVFIHLKFIEERDTTYPTLLELVDAAVKMTDMIKRSGNEDLMAPYDLVRLRQVLRYRALYEITTGSFLPEIAMYLYNPQKFIGGFYARHDSFRTRIDDCEHFLSGLINYYNYTYRQA
;
A
#
# COMPACT_ATOMS: atom_id res chain seq x y z
N MET A 1 -31.94 0.55 6.80
CA MET A 1 -31.16 1.80 6.88
C MET A 1 -32.15 2.92 7.11
N GLN A 2 -31.71 4.04 7.65
CA GLN A 2 -32.57 5.20 7.86
C GLN A 2 -33.11 5.70 6.52
N LYS A 3 -34.37 6.16 6.52
CA LYS A 3 -35.04 6.65 5.31
C LYS A 3 -34.28 7.81 4.64
N ALA A 4 -33.63 8.66 5.44
CA ALA A 4 -32.79 9.75 4.95
C ALA A 4 -31.62 9.22 4.10
N THR A 5 -30.81 8.30 4.64
CA THR A 5 -29.69 7.68 3.91
C THR A 5 -30.14 6.98 2.63
N VAL A 6 -31.27 6.26 2.66
CA VAL A 6 -31.81 5.61 1.45
C VAL A 6 -32.22 6.65 0.39
N THR A 7 -32.78 7.78 0.82
CA THR A 7 -33.17 8.87 -0.09
C THR A 7 -31.95 9.54 -0.72
N GLU A 8 -30.92 9.79 0.07
CA GLU A 8 -29.66 10.37 -0.39
C GLU A 8 -28.93 9.43 -1.36
N LEU A 9 -28.82 8.13 -1.05
CA LEU A 9 -28.27 7.12 -1.97
C LEU A 9 -28.99 7.11 -3.32
N LYS A 10 -30.33 7.30 -3.32
CA LYS A 10 -31.10 7.42 -4.56
C LYS A 10 -30.68 8.63 -5.37
N GLN A 11 -30.57 9.79 -4.73
CA GLN A 11 -30.25 11.05 -5.39
C GLN A 11 -28.84 11.00 -5.97
N GLU A 12 -27.88 10.51 -5.19
CA GLU A 12 -26.49 10.36 -5.62
C GLU A 12 -26.35 9.33 -6.74
N LEU A 13 -27.09 8.21 -6.70
CA LEU A 13 -27.13 7.27 -7.83
C LEU A 13 -27.75 7.92 -9.08
N ILE A 14 -28.85 8.69 -8.96
CA ILE A 14 -29.44 9.38 -10.11
C ILE A 14 -28.45 10.36 -10.73
N ALA A 15 -27.66 11.04 -9.89
CA ALA A 15 -26.66 12.00 -10.32
C ALA A 15 -25.49 11.38 -11.11
N THR A 16 -25.29 10.05 -11.08
CA THR A 16 -24.33 9.40 -11.97
C THR A 16 -24.80 9.35 -13.43
N GLY A 17 -26.08 9.61 -13.70
CA GLY A 17 -26.63 9.64 -15.05
C GLY A 17 -26.82 8.26 -15.68
N ASN A 18 -27.37 8.26 -16.91
CA ASN A 18 -27.48 7.08 -17.79
C ASN A 18 -28.02 5.81 -17.11
N LEU A 19 -29.13 5.97 -16.38
CA LEU A 19 -29.72 4.88 -15.58
C LEU A 19 -30.45 3.82 -16.41
N LYS A 20 -30.72 4.10 -17.69
CA LYS A 20 -31.53 3.26 -18.57
C LYS A 20 -30.73 2.90 -19.82
N ASP A 21 -30.67 1.62 -20.12
CA ASP A 21 -30.26 1.12 -21.43
C ASP A 21 -31.42 1.34 -22.40
N TYR A 22 -31.26 2.28 -23.33
CA TYR A 22 -32.27 2.61 -24.32
C TYR A 22 -32.41 1.56 -25.42
N GLY A 23 -31.40 0.70 -25.61
CA GLY A 23 -31.45 -0.38 -26.60
C GLY A 23 -32.32 -1.54 -26.14
N THR A 24 -32.30 -1.87 -24.84
CA THR A 24 -33.13 -2.94 -24.26
C THR A 24 -34.32 -2.45 -23.46
N ASP A 25 -34.53 -1.13 -23.36
CA ASP A 25 -35.57 -0.48 -22.57
C ASP A 25 -35.57 -0.88 -21.08
N THR A 26 -34.38 -1.10 -20.50
CA THR A 26 -34.24 -1.64 -19.14
C THR A 26 -33.31 -0.82 -18.27
N VAL A 27 -33.52 -0.91 -16.96
CA VAL A 27 -32.63 -0.43 -15.91
C VAL A 27 -32.07 -1.62 -15.16
N THR A 28 -30.73 -1.73 -15.07
CA THR A 28 -30.06 -2.71 -14.21
C THR A 28 -29.35 -1.98 -13.07
N LEU A 29 -29.83 -2.18 -11.84
CA LEU A 29 -29.14 -1.75 -10.62
C LEU A 29 -28.44 -2.94 -9.97
N VAL A 30 -27.30 -2.71 -9.34
CA VAL A 30 -26.53 -3.71 -8.60
C VAL A 30 -26.36 -3.24 -7.17
N LEU A 31 -26.73 -4.08 -6.21
CA LEU A 31 -26.64 -3.80 -4.79
C LEU A 31 -25.69 -4.80 -4.13
N SER A 32 -24.64 -4.29 -3.51
CA SER A 32 -23.67 -5.05 -2.73
C SER A 32 -23.76 -4.61 -1.27
N ILE A 33 -24.01 -5.54 -0.36
CA ILE A 33 -24.13 -5.25 1.09
C ILE A 33 -23.20 -6.17 1.89
N SER A 34 -22.36 -5.59 2.74
CA SER A 34 -21.49 -6.31 3.68
C SER A 34 -21.75 -5.87 5.12
N ASP A 35 -21.73 -6.84 6.03
CA ASP A 35 -21.76 -6.64 7.49
C ASP A 35 -20.35 -6.52 8.08
N HIS A 36 -19.36 -6.22 7.24
CA HIS A 36 -17.93 -6.08 7.55
C HIS A 36 -17.22 -7.42 7.85
N ARG A 37 -17.96 -8.45 8.26
CA ARG A 37 -17.43 -9.77 8.62
C ARG A 37 -17.51 -10.76 7.47
N HIS A 38 -18.50 -10.60 6.61
CA HIS A 38 -18.75 -11.45 5.46
C HIS A 38 -18.62 -10.67 4.17
N ARG A 39 -18.21 -11.39 3.12
CA ARG A 39 -18.21 -10.87 1.75
C ARG A 39 -19.56 -10.27 1.42
N ALA A 40 -19.53 -9.19 0.64
CA ALA A 40 -20.72 -8.53 0.18
C ALA A 40 -21.66 -9.52 -0.53
N LYS A 41 -22.94 -9.49 -0.16
CA LYS A 41 -24.00 -10.14 -0.93
C LYS A 41 -24.34 -9.22 -2.09
N VAL A 42 -24.12 -9.68 -3.32
CA VAL A 42 -24.38 -8.93 -4.55
C VAL A 42 -25.72 -9.36 -5.13
N ARG A 43 -26.55 -8.43 -5.57
CA ARG A 43 -27.83 -8.68 -6.25
C ARG A 43 -28.02 -7.74 -7.43
N PHE A 44 -28.47 -8.29 -8.55
CA PHE A 44 -28.82 -7.55 -9.76
C PHE A 44 -30.34 -7.37 -9.86
N TYR A 45 -30.78 -6.13 -10.09
CA TYR A 45 -32.17 -5.71 -10.21
C TYR A 45 -32.38 -5.15 -11.61
N ARG A 46 -32.84 -5.99 -12.55
CA ARG A 46 -33.15 -5.62 -13.93
C ARG A 46 -34.65 -5.46 -14.12
N TYR A 47 -35.11 -4.26 -14.45
CA TYR A 47 -36.53 -3.91 -14.62
C TYR A 47 -36.75 -2.94 -15.78
N PRO A 48 -37.98 -2.76 -16.30
CA PRO A 48 -38.28 -1.81 -17.38
C PRO A 48 -38.10 -0.33 -17.02
N SER A 49 -38.07 0.01 -15.72
CA SER A 49 -37.93 1.41 -15.29
C SER A 49 -37.11 1.56 -14.02
N PHE A 50 -36.50 2.73 -13.85
CA PHE A 50 -35.76 3.08 -12.63
C PHE A 50 -36.68 3.06 -11.41
N LYS A 51 -37.92 3.52 -11.53
CA LYS A 51 -38.89 3.52 -10.43
C LYS A 51 -39.10 2.11 -9.88
N THR A 52 -39.29 1.13 -10.75
CA THR A 52 -39.50 -0.28 -10.36
C THR A 52 -38.23 -0.93 -9.83
N ALA A 53 -37.07 -0.70 -10.47
CA ALA A 53 -35.79 -1.21 -9.97
C ALA A 53 -35.46 -0.64 -8.58
N TRP A 54 -35.63 0.67 -8.41
CA TRP A 54 -35.39 1.36 -7.16
C TRP A 54 -36.33 0.88 -6.04
N ALA A 55 -37.60 0.62 -6.32
CA ALA A 55 -38.53 0.11 -5.31
C ALA A 55 -38.06 -1.24 -4.72
N ALA A 56 -37.48 -2.11 -5.55
CA ALA A 56 -36.91 -3.38 -5.11
C ALA A 56 -35.63 -3.18 -4.29
N VAL A 57 -34.72 -2.31 -4.73
CA VAL A 57 -33.49 -1.94 -4.00
C VAL A 57 -33.83 -1.29 -2.65
N ALA A 58 -34.74 -0.32 -2.62
CA ALA A 58 -35.13 0.42 -1.42
C ALA A 58 -35.75 -0.48 -0.34
N ARG A 59 -36.50 -1.52 -0.73
CA ARG A 59 -37.02 -2.53 0.21
C ARG A 59 -35.89 -3.26 0.91
N GLN A 60 -34.88 -3.71 0.15
CA GLN A 60 -33.70 -4.36 0.71
C GLN A 60 -32.89 -3.41 1.60
N LEU A 61 -32.73 -2.15 1.20
CA LEU A 61 -32.02 -1.14 1.99
C LEU A 61 -32.76 -0.79 3.28
N ALA A 62 -34.10 -0.78 3.29
CA ALA A 62 -34.89 -0.52 4.50
C ALA A 62 -34.58 -1.54 5.61
N GLU A 63 -34.42 -2.82 5.25
CA GLU A 63 -34.09 -3.94 6.14
C GLU A 63 -32.58 -4.02 6.49
N THR A 64 -31.73 -3.29 5.78
CA THR A 64 -30.27 -3.34 5.97
C THR A 64 -29.84 -2.52 7.20
N PRO A 65 -29.03 -3.04 8.13
CA PRO A 65 -28.55 -2.25 9.28
C PRO A 65 -27.83 -0.97 8.85
N GLN A 66 -28.02 0.14 9.57
CA GLN A 66 -27.45 1.45 9.18
C GLN A 66 -25.93 1.39 9.02
N LYS A 67 -25.24 0.67 9.91
CA LYS A 67 -23.79 0.56 9.90
C LYS A 67 -23.23 -0.34 8.80
N SER A 68 -24.06 -0.94 7.93
CA SER A 68 -23.56 -1.86 6.90
C SER A 68 -22.84 -1.09 5.79
N TRP A 69 -21.81 -1.70 5.21
CA TRP A 69 -21.21 -1.21 3.98
C TRP A 69 -22.11 -1.54 2.79
N VAL A 70 -22.51 -0.49 2.06
CA VAL A 70 -23.40 -0.60 0.91
C VAL A 70 -22.75 0.04 -0.30
N ARG A 71 -22.63 -0.73 -1.38
CA ARG A 71 -22.24 -0.24 -2.71
C ARG A 71 -23.42 -0.44 -3.65
N LEU A 72 -23.84 0.63 -4.30
CA LEU A 72 -24.98 0.66 -5.19
C LEU A 72 -24.53 1.20 -6.55
N GLU A 73 -24.79 0.45 -7.60
CA GLU A 73 -24.29 0.74 -8.94
C GLU A 73 -25.40 0.63 -9.97
N ALA A 74 -25.33 1.43 -11.03
CA ALA A 74 -26.14 1.31 -12.24
C ALA A 74 -25.25 0.85 -13.39
N VAL A 75 -25.72 -0.11 -14.18
CA VAL A 75 -25.04 -0.52 -15.42
C VAL A 75 -25.15 0.61 -16.44
N GLN A 76 -24.01 1.03 -16.98
CA GLN A 76 -23.88 2.21 -17.84
C GLN A 76 -23.77 1.86 -19.32
N SER A 77 -23.02 0.80 -19.62
CA SER A 77 -22.82 0.34 -20.98
C SER A 77 -22.70 -1.17 -21.01
N THR A 78 -23.16 -1.76 -22.10
CA THR A 78 -23.23 -3.21 -22.28
C THR A 78 -22.71 -3.57 -23.67
N GLN A 79 -21.88 -4.60 -23.76
CA GLN A 79 -21.41 -5.14 -25.04
C GLN A 79 -21.52 -6.67 -25.01
N GLU A 80 -22.24 -7.24 -25.96
CA GLU A 80 -22.19 -8.68 -26.24
C GLU A 80 -20.92 -9.00 -27.03
N LEU A 81 -20.18 -10.01 -26.58
CA LEU A 81 -19.00 -10.53 -27.25
C LEU A 81 -19.19 -12.01 -27.56
N PRO A 82 -18.75 -12.49 -28.73
CA PRO A 82 -18.48 -13.92 -28.89
C PRO A 82 -17.51 -14.39 -27.80
N ARG A 83 -17.75 -15.57 -27.23
CA ARG A 83 -16.93 -16.15 -26.15
C ARG A 83 -15.44 -16.12 -26.47
N GLU A 84 -15.06 -16.54 -27.67
CA GLU A 84 -13.66 -16.57 -28.11
C GLU A 84 -13.02 -15.17 -28.04
N THR A 85 -13.75 -14.12 -28.41
CA THR A 85 -13.29 -12.73 -28.31
C THR A 85 -13.13 -12.30 -26.86
N PHE A 86 -14.08 -12.64 -25.98
CA PHE A 86 -13.96 -12.36 -24.55
C PHE A 86 -12.73 -13.06 -23.93
N GLU A 87 -12.56 -14.35 -24.19
CA GLU A 87 -11.45 -15.14 -23.67
C GLU A 87 -10.09 -14.64 -24.18
N LYS A 88 -9.98 -14.29 -25.47
CA LYS A 88 -8.78 -13.65 -26.04
C LYS A 88 -8.48 -12.32 -25.36
N ARG A 89 -9.48 -11.47 -25.14
CA ARG A 89 -9.31 -10.16 -24.45
C ARG A 89 -8.89 -10.34 -23.00
N LEU A 90 -9.52 -11.26 -22.27
CA LEU A 90 -9.18 -11.56 -20.88
C LEU A 90 -7.74 -12.07 -20.79
N ALA A 91 -7.34 -13.01 -21.66
CA ALA A 91 -5.99 -13.54 -21.73
C ALA A 91 -4.94 -12.47 -22.05
N ALA A 92 -5.29 -11.49 -22.88
CA ALA A 92 -4.42 -10.39 -23.29
C ALA A 92 -4.25 -9.30 -22.22
N THR A 93 -4.96 -9.36 -21.09
CA THR A 93 -4.78 -8.40 -19.98
C THR A 93 -3.31 -8.38 -19.54
N PHE A 94 -2.69 -7.20 -19.44
CA PHE A 94 -1.26 -7.12 -19.14
C PHE A 94 -0.93 -7.55 -17.71
N ARG A 95 -1.72 -7.11 -16.73
CA ARG A 95 -1.58 -7.46 -15.30
C ARG A 95 -2.77 -8.32 -14.86
N MET A 96 -2.53 -9.39 -14.11
CA MET A 96 -3.64 -10.12 -13.47
C MET A 96 -4.45 -9.17 -12.56
N ASN A 97 -5.76 -9.41 -12.39
CA ASN A 97 -6.66 -8.56 -11.61
C ASN A 97 -6.97 -7.15 -12.18
N TYR A 98 -6.62 -6.89 -13.46
CA TYR A 98 -6.93 -5.63 -14.16
C TYR A 98 -7.98 -5.77 -15.27
N TRP A 99 -8.79 -6.83 -15.28
CA TRP A 99 -10.02 -6.83 -16.08
C TRP A 99 -11.02 -5.86 -15.43
N ARG A 100 -11.21 -4.65 -15.98
CA ARG A 100 -11.95 -3.53 -15.36
C ARG A 100 -13.44 -3.44 -15.76
N TYR A 101 -14.05 -4.59 -16.04
CA TYR A 101 -15.44 -4.70 -16.48
C TYR A 101 -16.18 -5.78 -15.69
N GLY A 102 -17.49 -5.61 -15.52
CA GLY A 102 -18.39 -6.70 -15.14
C GLY A 102 -18.58 -7.68 -16.30
N VAL A 103 -19.00 -8.90 -15.97
CA VAL A 103 -19.21 -10.00 -16.92
C VAL A 103 -20.52 -10.72 -16.62
N SER A 104 -21.32 -11.03 -17.64
CA SER A 104 -22.50 -11.90 -17.55
C SER A 104 -22.47 -12.95 -18.66
N PHE A 105 -22.92 -14.15 -18.36
CA PHE A 105 -23.01 -15.28 -19.31
C PHE A 105 -24.41 -15.42 -19.92
N ASP A 106 -25.37 -14.59 -19.50
CA ASP A 106 -26.69 -14.43 -20.08
C ASP A 106 -27.05 -12.94 -20.25
N LYS A 107 -27.96 -12.66 -21.20
CA LYS A 107 -28.42 -11.31 -21.55
C LYS A 107 -29.27 -10.63 -20.46
N ASP A 108 -29.84 -11.41 -19.53
CA ASP A 108 -30.77 -10.94 -18.50
C ASP A 108 -30.06 -10.68 -17.15
N PHE A 109 -28.73 -10.80 -17.13
CA PHE A 109 -27.86 -10.50 -16.00
C PHE A 109 -28.09 -11.39 -14.77
N LYS A 110 -28.65 -12.59 -14.95
CA LYS A 110 -28.81 -13.56 -13.86
C LYS A 110 -27.47 -14.14 -13.43
N THR A 111 -26.56 -14.34 -14.37
CA THR A 111 -25.19 -14.83 -14.18
C THR A 111 -24.16 -13.70 -14.10
N ALA A 112 -24.60 -12.45 -13.93
CA ALA A 112 -23.72 -11.29 -13.91
C ALA A 112 -22.82 -11.25 -12.67
N LEU A 113 -21.59 -10.78 -12.85
CA LEU A 113 -20.56 -10.62 -11.84
C LEU A 113 -19.94 -9.23 -11.98
N LEU A 114 -19.80 -8.51 -10.87
CA LEU A 114 -19.05 -7.25 -10.84
C LEU A 114 -17.54 -7.50 -10.97
N GLU A 115 -16.79 -6.48 -11.40
CA GLU A 115 -15.32 -6.51 -11.41
C GLU A 115 -14.77 -6.90 -10.03
N MET A 116 -15.17 -6.19 -8.98
CA MET A 116 -14.62 -6.37 -7.64
C MET A 116 -15.11 -7.65 -6.97
N GLU A 117 -16.32 -8.10 -7.30
CA GLU A 117 -16.82 -9.43 -6.92
C GLU A 117 -15.94 -10.53 -7.52
N SER A 118 -15.60 -10.41 -8.82
CA SER A 118 -14.73 -11.35 -9.53
C SER A 118 -13.31 -11.39 -8.96
N ASN A 119 -12.75 -10.21 -8.67
CA ASN A 119 -11.44 -10.09 -8.04
C ASN A 119 -11.43 -10.66 -6.62
N GLY A 120 -12.42 -10.31 -5.80
CA GLY A 120 -12.49 -10.77 -4.41
C GLY A 120 -12.56 -12.29 -4.30
N GLN A 121 -13.29 -12.95 -5.21
CA GLN A 121 -13.44 -14.41 -5.23
C GLN A 121 -12.33 -15.14 -6.00
N ALA A 122 -11.45 -14.39 -6.66
CA ALA A 122 -10.46 -14.89 -7.61
C ALA A 122 -11.07 -15.79 -8.70
N PHE A 123 -12.16 -15.31 -9.31
CA PHE A 123 -12.82 -15.98 -10.44
C PHE A 123 -11.99 -15.93 -11.71
N PHE A 124 -11.16 -14.90 -11.89
CA PHE A 124 -10.18 -14.87 -12.97
C PHE A 124 -8.80 -15.23 -12.44
N ARG A 125 -8.13 -16.13 -13.13
CA ARG A 125 -6.82 -16.67 -12.75
C ARG A 125 -5.81 -16.35 -13.83
N PRO A 126 -4.56 -15.98 -13.50
CA PRO A 126 -3.49 -15.94 -14.49
C PRO A 126 -3.15 -17.36 -14.97
N SER A 127 -2.47 -17.46 -16.13
CA SER A 127 -1.88 -18.72 -16.58
C SER A 127 -0.73 -19.16 -15.66
N LYS A 128 -0.31 -20.42 -15.75
CA LYS A 128 0.81 -20.95 -14.93
C LYS A 128 2.17 -20.35 -15.33
N GLU A 129 2.26 -19.90 -16.57
CA GLU A 129 3.42 -19.26 -17.20
C GLU A 129 3.50 -17.78 -16.87
N HIS A 130 2.45 -17.19 -16.29
CA HIS A 130 2.47 -15.78 -15.94
C HIS A 130 3.55 -15.49 -14.89
N ARG A 131 4.29 -14.40 -15.13
CA ARG A 131 5.30 -13.84 -14.26
C ARG A 131 5.02 -12.35 -14.17
N ILE A 132 4.77 -11.89 -12.95
CA ILE A 132 4.44 -10.49 -12.66
C ILE A 132 5.49 -9.57 -13.28
N GLY A 133 5.03 -8.55 -14.01
CA GLY A 133 5.88 -7.55 -14.66
C GLY A 133 6.69 -8.05 -15.86
N LYS A 134 6.58 -9.32 -16.26
CA LYS A 134 7.38 -9.89 -17.37
C LYS A 134 6.55 -10.25 -18.60
N ASN A 135 5.32 -10.70 -18.43
CA ASN A 135 4.44 -11.08 -19.54
C ASN A 135 2.97 -10.75 -19.24
N ARG A 136 2.12 -10.84 -20.27
CA ARG A 136 0.66 -10.76 -20.13
C ARG A 136 0.15 -11.86 -19.19
N SER A 137 -1.02 -11.64 -18.60
CA SER A 137 -1.53 -12.51 -17.54
C SER A 137 -1.96 -13.89 -18.03
N GLY A 138 -2.32 -14.02 -19.32
CA GLY A 138 -2.95 -15.25 -19.82
C GLY A 138 -4.19 -15.59 -19.01
N SER A 139 -4.91 -14.57 -18.54
CA SER A 139 -6.03 -14.77 -17.63
C SER A 139 -7.18 -15.54 -18.25
N TRP A 140 -7.82 -16.37 -17.44
CA TRP A 140 -8.95 -17.22 -17.82
C TRP A 140 -9.98 -17.28 -16.69
N VAL A 141 -11.20 -17.72 -17.01
CA VAL A 141 -12.31 -17.85 -16.07
C VAL A 141 -12.28 -19.20 -15.36
N ASP A 142 -12.13 -19.18 -14.03
CA ASP A 142 -12.17 -20.36 -13.16
C ASP A 142 -13.62 -20.81 -12.95
N TYR A 143 -14.19 -21.50 -13.94
CA TYR A 143 -15.59 -21.94 -13.93
C TYR A 143 -15.93 -22.86 -12.75
N ASP A 144 -14.95 -23.64 -12.27
CA ASP A 144 -15.12 -24.49 -11.08
C ASP A 144 -15.33 -23.66 -9.80
N ARG A 145 -14.96 -22.38 -9.81
CA ARG A 145 -15.30 -21.41 -8.76
C ARG A 145 -16.55 -20.61 -9.05
N VAL A 146 -16.73 -20.18 -10.30
CA VAL A 146 -17.84 -19.30 -10.69
C VAL A 146 -19.18 -20.04 -10.60
N GLU A 147 -19.25 -21.26 -11.10
CA GLU A 147 -20.50 -22.00 -11.23
C GLU A 147 -21.15 -22.31 -9.86
N PRO A 148 -20.44 -22.85 -8.85
CA PRO A 148 -21.02 -23.07 -7.54
C PRO A 148 -21.42 -21.76 -6.83
N TYR A 149 -20.67 -20.69 -7.05
CA TYR A 149 -20.99 -19.38 -6.50
C TYR A 149 -22.30 -18.83 -7.06
N LEU A 150 -22.47 -18.84 -8.39
CA LEU A 150 -23.69 -18.38 -9.04
C LEU A 150 -24.89 -19.28 -8.69
N LYS A 151 -24.70 -20.62 -8.64
CA LYS A 151 -25.76 -21.55 -8.21
C LYS A 151 -26.22 -21.27 -6.77
N LYS A 152 -25.29 -20.94 -5.87
CA LYS A 152 -25.65 -20.53 -4.51
C LYS A 152 -26.42 -19.21 -4.47
N ARG A 153 -26.15 -18.28 -5.40
CA ARG A 153 -26.77 -16.95 -5.45
C ARG A 153 -28.17 -16.98 -6.11
N GLU A 154 -28.30 -17.66 -7.24
CA GLU A 154 -29.49 -17.65 -8.09
C GLU A 154 -30.33 -18.94 -8.00
N GLY A 155 -29.78 -20.02 -7.43
CA GLY A 155 -30.37 -21.36 -7.53
C GLY A 155 -30.03 -22.02 -8.86
N GLN A 156 -31.01 -22.19 -9.73
CA GLN A 156 -30.81 -22.75 -11.06
C GLN A 156 -30.31 -21.67 -12.03
N LEU A 157 -29.20 -21.94 -12.72
CA LEU A 157 -28.66 -21.03 -13.74
C LEU A 157 -29.51 -21.13 -15.02
N PRO A 158 -29.80 -20.00 -15.70
CA PRO A 158 -30.61 -20.01 -16.92
C PRO A 158 -29.85 -20.55 -18.14
N VAL A 159 -28.52 -20.64 -18.05
CA VAL A 159 -27.61 -21.07 -19.12
C VAL A 159 -26.48 -21.91 -18.54
N ASP A 160 -25.85 -22.75 -19.38
CA ASP A 160 -24.54 -23.31 -19.07
C ASP A 160 -23.45 -22.25 -19.32
N ILE A 161 -22.91 -21.70 -18.23
CA ILE A 161 -21.89 -20.65 -18.28
C ILE A 161 -20.57 -21.11 -18.92
N ARG A 162 -20.33 -22.42 -19.04
CA ARG A 162 -19.16 -23.01 -19.70
C ARG A 162 -19.35 -23.11 -21.21
N GLN A 163 -20.60 -23.16 -21.68
CA GLN A 163 -20.93 -23.46 -23.08
C GLN A 163 -21.63 -22.32 -23.83
N THR A 164 -22.12 -21.27 -23.14
CA THR A 164 -22.77 -20.12 -23.82
C THR A 164 -21.88 -19.53 -24.93
N SER A 165 -22.45 -19.22 -26.10
CA SER A 165 -21.72 -18.67 -27.24
C SER A 165 -21.27 -17.22 -27.03
N SER A 166 -21.97 -16.51 -26.15
CA SER A 166 -21.80 -15.06 -25.95
C SER A 166 -21.55 -14.73 -24.48
N VAL A 167 -20.78 -13.67 -24.26
CA VAL A 167 -20.49 -13.09 -22.95
C VAL A 167 -20.77 -11.59 -23.00
N TRP A 168 -21.56 -11.09 -22.08
CA TRP A 168 -21.86 -9.66 -21.95
C TRP A 168 -20.85 -9.03 -21.00
N VAL A 169 -20.15 -8.01 -21.49
CA VAL A 169 -19.25 -7.19 -20.67
C VAL A 169 -19.90 -5.84 -20.42
N PHE A 170 -19.70 -5.28 -19.24
CA PHE A 170 -20.39 -4.04 -18.86
C PHE A 170 -19.57 -3.14 -17.94
N THR A 171 -19.86 -1.84 -17.98
CA THR A 171 -19.37 -0.84 -17.02
C THR A 171 -20.47 -0.45 -16.05
N THR A 172 -20.07 0.09 -14.90
CA THR A 172 -20.97 0.62 -13.89
C THR A 172 -20.55 2.01 -13.47
N ALA A 173 -21.54 2.80 -13.05
CA ALA A 173 -21.35 4.00 -12.24
C ALA A 173 -22.06 3.77 -10.90
N GLY A 174 -21.55 4.33 -9.81
CA GLY A 174 -22.20 4.07 -8.54
C GLY A 174 -21.69 4.87 -7.37
N VAL A 175 -22.27 4.52 -6.23
CA VAL A 175 -22.09 5.18 -4.95
C VAL A 175 -21.79 4.15 -3.87
N PHE A 176 -21.04 4.56 -2.86
CA PHE A 176 -20.70 3.74 -1.70
C PHE A 176 -21.08 4.48 -0.42
N THR A 177 -21.49 3.74 0.60
CA THR A 177 -21.64 4.25 1.96
C THR A 177 -21.14 3.24 2.97
N ASP A 178 -20.50 3.75 4.02
CA ASP A 178 -20.11 3.00 5.21
C ASP A 178 -21.19 3.02 6.30
N GLY A 179 -22.32 3.67 6.02
CA GLY A 179 -23.40 3.91 6.98
C GLY A 179 -23.41 5.31 7.60
N GLU A 180 -22.30 6.05 7.50
CA GLU A 180 -22.16 7.41 8.03
C GLU A 180 -22.04 8.45 6.92
N LYS A 181 -21.22 8.16 5.90
CA LYS A 181 -20.99 9.03 4.74
C LYS A 181 -21.36 8.32 3.44
N ILE A 182 -21.69 9.10 2.41
CA ILE A 182 -21.90 8.61 1.04
C ILE A 182 -20.83 9.21 0.13
N TRP A 183 -20.24 8.36 -0.71
CA TRP A 183 -19.24 8.74 -1.71
C TRP A 183 -19.71 8.35 -3.11
N ARG A 184 -19.52 9.23 -4.08
CA ARG A 184 -19.53 8.85 -5.50
C ARG A 184 -18.26 8.07 -5.83
N LEU A 185 -18.40 7.04 -6.66
CA LEU A 185 -17.27 6.26 -7.15
C LEU A 185 -16.78 6.83 -8.49
N SER A 186 -15.46 6.92 -8.66
CA SER A 186 -14.82 7.40 -9.88
C SER A 186 -15.13 6.47 -11.05
N GLU A 187 -15.52 7.07 -12.17
CA GLU A 187 -15.76 6.40 -13.46
C GLU A 187 -14.58 6.59 -14.43
N ARG A 188 -13.53 7.30 -14.01
CA ARG A 188 -12.35 7.52 -14.85
C ARG A 188 -11.71 6.18 -15.20
N GLU A 189 -11.39 5.98 -16.47
CA GLU A 189 -10.74 4.74 -16.95
C GLU A 189 -9.24 4.72 -16.61
N ASP A 190 -8.95 4.70 -15.30
CA ASP A 190 -7.63 4.62 -14.70
C ASP A 190 -7.63 3.59 -13.54
N CYS A 191 -6.53 3.51 -12.79
CA CYS A 191 -6.44 2.60 -11.64
C CYS A 191 -7.43 2.93 -10.49
N GLY A 192 -7.90 4.17 -10.40
CA GLY A 192 -8.87 4.64 -9.41
C GLY A 192 -10.34 4.38 -9.75
N LYS A 193 -10.65 3.78 -10.91
CA LYS A 193 -12.02 3.39 -11.27
C LYS A 193 -12.70 2.55 -10.17
N GLY A 194 -13.91 2.92 -9.78
CA GLY A 194 -14.70 2.22 -8.77
C GLY A 194 -14.28 2.47 -7.32
N ILE A 195 -13.45 3.49 -7.09
CA ILE A 195 -13.02 4.00 -5.77
C ILE A 195 -13.69 5.36 -5.52
N ARG A 196 -13.95 5.72 -4.26
CA ARG A 196 -14.49 7.03 -3.90
C ARG A 196 -13.73 8.20 -4.55
N VAL A 197 -14.47 9.22 -4.95
CA VAL A 197 -13.92 10.54 -5.27
C VAL A 197 -13.63 11.27 -3.96
N VAL A 198 -12.36 11.63 -3.74
CA VAL A 198 -11.93 12.33 -2.53
C VAL A 198 -12.28 13.82 -2.64
N SER A 199 -13.09 14.32 -1.71
CA SER A 199 -13.46 15.75 -1.61
C SER A 199 -12.80 16.46 -0.43
N ASP A 200 -12.46 15.73 0.63
CA ASP A 200 -11.72 16.22 1.80
C ASP A 200 -10.44 15.40 1.96
N GLU A 201 -9.39 15.88 1.28
CA GLU A 201 -8.07 15.22 1.23
C GLU A 201 -7.47 15.04 2.63
N GLN A 202 -7.58 16.06 3.48
CA GLN A 202 -6.97 16.05 4.80
C GLN A 202 -7.60 14.98 5.68
N THR A 203 -8.94 14.92 5.73
CA THR A 203 -9.63 13.89 6.49
C THR A 203 -9.33 12.49 5.94
N GLU A 204 -9.37 12.29 4.62
CA GLU A 204 -9.12 10.96 4.03
C GLU A 204 -7.70 10.45 4.34
N LEU A 205 -6.69 11.32 4.27
CA LEU A 205 -5.32 10.98 4.62
C LEU A 205 -5.16 10.67 6.12
N ARG A 206 -5.78 11.47 7.00
CA ARG A 206 -5.75 11.21 8.45
C ARG A 206 -6.39 9.86 8.77
N ASP A 207 -7.53 9.57 8.17
CA ASP A 207 -8.28 8.33 8.40
C ASP A 207 -7.50 7.13 7.83
N ALA A 208 -6.83 7.28 6.69
CA ALA A 208 -5.93 6.26 6.14
C ALA A 208 -4.75 5.95 7.07
N ILE A 209 -4.14 6.96 7.70
CA ILE A 209 -3.06 6.76 8.69
C ILE A 209 -3.59 6.02 9.93
N PHE A 210 -4.75 6.45 10.47
CA PHE A 210 -5.37 5.81 11.63
C PHE A 210 -5.70 4.33 11.38
N HIS A 211 -6.28 4.03 10.22
CA HIS A 211 -6.55 2.66 9.82
C HIS A 211 -5.26 1.88 9.54
N GLY A 212 -4.23 2.50 8.95
CA GLY A 212 -2.93 1.88 8.67
C GLY A 212 -2.22 1.39 9.92
N GLU A 213 -2.19 2.22 10.97
CA GLU A 213 -1.67 1.79 12.28
C GLU A 213 -2.47 0.62 12.85
N THR A 214 -3.80 0.75 12.85
CA THR A 214 -4.70 -0.29 13.35
C THR A 214 -4.47 -1.61 12.60
N PHE A 215 -4.27 -1.57 11.28
CA PHE A 215 -3.98 -2.74 10.47
C PHE A 215 -2.65 -3.40 10.85
N LEU A 216 -1.58 -2.61 10.97
CA LEU A 216 -0.25 -3.12 11.33
C LEU A 216 -0.23 -3.72 12.75
N VAL A 217 -0.82 -3.03 13.72
CA VAL A 217 -0.97 -3.55 15.09
C VAL A 217 -1.72 -4.88 15.09
N ASN A 218 -2.79 -5.00 14.29
CA ASN A 218 -3.56 -6.24 14.18
C ASN A 218 -2.82 -7.38 13.46
N GLN A 219 -1.65 -7.11 12.86
CA GLN A 219 -0.77 -8.16 12.36
C GLN A 219 0.12 -8.76 13.45
N LEU A 220 0.30 -8.10 14.59
CA LEU A 220 1.05 -8.66 15.72
C LEU A 220 0.28 -9.82 16.36
N LYS A 221 0.98 -10.93 16.58
CA LYS A 221 0.50 -12.02 17.43
C LYS A 221 0.85 -11.72 18.89
N ASP A 222 0.23 -12.45 19.80
CA ASP A 222 0.47 -12.31 21.25
C ASP A 222 1.94 -12.47 21.65
N ASN A 223 2.71 -13.26 20.89
CA ASN A 223 4.14 -13.47 21.13
C ASN A 223 5.04 -12.39 20.51
N GLY A 224 4.50 -11.32 19.94
CA GLY A 224 5.25 -10.24 19.30
C GLY A 224 5.61 -10.49 17.83
N LYS A 225 5.47 -11.72 17.29
CA LYS A 225 5.73 -11.99 15.87
C LYS A 225 4.59 -11.50 14.99
N PHE A 226 4.89 -10.82 13.90
CA PHE A 226 3.88 -10.49 12.88
C PHE A 226 3.33 -11.72 12.14
N VAL A 227 2.07 -11.64 11.71
CA VAL A 227 1.62 -12.30 10.48
C VAL A 227 2.17 -11.49 9.30
N TYR A 228 3.04 -12.10 8.50
CA TYR A 228 3.80 -11.36 7.48
C TYR A 228 2.92 -10.71 6.40
N GLY A 229 1.83 -11.39 6.02
CA GLY A 229 0.91 -10.89 5.01
C GLY A 229 -0.11 -11.93 4.56
N TYR A 230 -0.95 -11.52 3.61
CA TYR A 230 -1.99 -12.34 3.01
C TYR A 230 -2.03 -12.22 1.49
N PHE A 231 -2.62 -13.22 0.85
CA PHE A 231 -3.24 -13.12 -0.47
C PHE A 231 -4.76 -13.10 -0.26
N PRO A 232 -5.38 -11.92 -0.10
CA PRO A 232 -6.77 -11.81 0.34
C PRO A 232 -7.75 -12.50 -0.61
N ALA A 233 -7.59 -12.26 -1.92
CA ALA A 233 -8.42 -12.89 -2.95
C ALA A 233 -8.33 -14.43 -2.94
N ARG A 234 -7.20 -15.00 -2.48
CA ARG A 234 -6.96 -16.45 -2.42
C ARG A 234 -7.25 -17.07 -1.06
N GLN A 235 -7.55 -16.26 -0.05
CA GLN A 235 -7.72 -16.71 1.34
C GLN A 235 -6.49 -17.43 1.90
N LYS A 236 -5.29 -16.91 1.60
CA LYS A 236 -4.02 -17.50 2.03
C LYS A 236 -3.21 -16.54 2.88
N VAL A 237 -2.51 -17.09 3.87
CA VAL A 237 -1.48 -16.39 4.65
C VAL A 237 -0.12 -16.64 3.99
N LEU A 238 0.77 -15.65 3.98
CA LEU A 238 2.14 -15.82 3.52
C LEU A 238 2.95 -16.65 4.54
N SER A 239 3.69 -17.65 4.06
CA SER A 239 4.50 -18.54 4.91
C SER A 239 5.91 -18.00 5.17
N ASN A 240 6.50 -17.34 4.17
CA ASN A 240 7.88 -16.84 4.28
C ASN A 240 7.89 -15.58 5.14
N TYR A 241 8.86 -15.52 6.05
CA TYR A 241 9.02 -14.42 6.98
C TYR A 241 10.37 -13.75 6.75
N ASN A 242 10.36 -12.47 6.38
CA ASN A 242 11.57 -11.67 6.30
C ASN A 242 11.70 -10.89 7.61
N VAL A 243 12.70 -11.23 8.42
CA VAL A 243 12.84 -10.60 9.74
C VAL A 243 13.39 -9.16 9.68
N VAL A 244 14.04 -8.78 8.58
CA VAL A 244 14.40 -7.37 8.35
C VAL A 244 13.14 -6.50 8.37
N ARG A 245 12.06 -7.02 7.77
CA ARG A 245 10.75 -6.35 7.70
C ARG A 245 9.97 -6.38 9.00
N HIS A 246 10.40 -7.19 9.98
CA HIS A 246 9.85 -7.11 11.33
C HIS A 246 10.18 -5.75 11.95
N PHE A 247 11.47 -5.37 11.92
CA PHE A 247 11.94 -4.14 12.57
C PHE A 247 11.46 -2.89 11.85
N SER A 248 11.56 -2.82 10.52
CA SER A 248 11.03 -1.66 9.77
C SER A 248 9.53 -1.42 10.00
N SER A 249 8.74 -2.49 10.17
CA SER A 249 7.30 -2.34 10.44
C SER A 249 7.04 -1.85 11.86
N LEU A 250 7.92 -2.19 12.82
CA LEU A 250 7.89 -1.61 14.16
C LEU A 250 8.31 -0.14 14.15
N TYR A 251 9.31 0.23 13.35
CA TYR A 251 9.69 1.63 13.13
C TYR A 251 8.49 2.45 12.61
N ALA A 252 7.78 1.97 11.59
CA ALA A 252 6.59 2.65 11.07
C ALA A 252 5.47 2.77 12.12
N LEU A 253 5.25 1.75 12.96
CA LEU A 253 4.33 1.84 14.10
C LEU A 253 4.77 2.91 15.11
N LEU A 254 6.07 3.06 15.38
CA LEU A 254 6.60 4.08 16.27
C LEU A 254 6.51 5.50 15.71
N GLU A 255 6.38 5.65 14.39
CA GLU A 255 6.00 6.93 13.76
C GLU A 255 4.49 7.18 13.86
N ALA A 256 3.67 6.13 13.74
CA ALA A 256 2.21 6.23 13.72
C ALA A 256 1.60 6.49 15.10
N ILE A 257 2.08 5.83 16.16
CA ILE A 257 1.50 5.93 17.51
C ILE A 257 1.44 7.38 18.03
N PRO A 258 2.50 8.21 17.92
CA PRO A 258 2.41 9.63 18.26
C PRO A 258 1.41 10.40 17.39
N PHE A 259 1.26 10.01 16.13
CA PHE A 259 0.34 10.67 15.20
C PHE A 259 -1.12 10.44 15.59
N THR A 260 -1.49 9.20 15.94
CA THR A 260 -2.87 8.79 16.27
C THR A 260 -3.18 8.87 17.77
N ASN A 261 -2.17 9.09 18.61
CA ASN A 261 -2.23 9.13 20.06
C ASN A 261 -2.67 7.79 20.71
N ARG A 262 -2.31 6.65 20.10
CA ARG A 262 -2.63 5.30 20.60
C ARG A 262 -1.52 4.70 21.46
N THR A 263 -1.12 5.42 22.50
CA THR A 263 0.07 5.10 23.31
C THR A 263 0.05 3.71 23.97
N ASP A 264 -1.12 3.09 24.16
CA ASP A 264 -1.22 1.70 24.62
C ASP A 264 -0.57 0.69 23.66
N ASP A 265 -0.49 1.00 22.36
CA ASP A 265 0.12 0.13 21.36
C ASP A 265 1.66 0.04 21.53
N TYR A 266 2.30 0.94 22.29
CA TYR A 266 3.74 0.82 22.63
C TYR A 266 4.08 -0.46 23.39
N LYS A 267 3.16 -0.99 24.21
CA LYS A 267 3.38 -2.26 24.94
C LYS A 267 3.53 -3.43 23.97
N LYS A 268 2.72 -3.46 22.90
CA LYS A 268 2.80 -4.48 21.85
C LYS A 268 4.07 -4.32 21.03
N VAL A 269 4.46 -3.07 20.71
CA VAL A 269 5.72 -2.79 20.02
C VAL A 269 6.92 -3.25 20.86
N LYS A 270 6.96 -2.96 22.18
CA LYS A 270 8.03 -3.43 23.07
C LYS A 270 8.14 -4.96 23.06
N ALA A 271 7.02 -5.67 23.16
CA ALA A 271 6.99 -7.12 23.10
C ALA A 271 7.47 -7.66 21.73
N ALA A 272 7.12 -6.99 20.64
CA ALA A 272 7.57 -7.34 19.29
C ALA A 272 9.07 -7.12 19.11
N ILE A 273 9.62 -5.98 19.59
CA ILE A 273 11.07 -5.74 19.63
C ILE A 273 11.76 -6.89 20.38
N GLN A 274 11.28 -7.24 21.58
CA GLN A 274 11.85 -8.31 22.39
C GLN A 274 11.84 -9.65 21.63
N TRP A 275 10.72 -10.00 20.99
CA TRP A 275 10.64 -11.20 20.15
C TRP A 275 11.68 -11.18 19.04
N GLY A 276 11.84 -10.05 18.33
CA GLY A 276 12.82 -9.90 17.27
C GLY A 276 14.25 -10.07 17.77
N LEU A 277 14.58 -9.48 18.92
CA LEU A 277 15.89 -9.63 19.55
C LEU A 277 16.19 -11.09 19.90
N GLU A 278 15.23 -11.80 20.50
CA GLU A 278 15.41 -13.19 20.94
C GLU A 278 15.49 -14.19 19.77
N ASN A 279 14.74 -13.96 18.69
CA ASN A 279 14.54 -14.96 17.64
C ASN A 279 15.31 -14.66 16.36
N ALA A 280 15.87 -13.47 16.22
CA ALA A 280 16.44 -13.01 14.97
C ALA A 280 17.78 -12.29 15.13
N THR A 281 18.41 -12.39 16.30
CA THR A 281 19.76 -11.88 16.49
C THR A 281 20.76 -12.97 16.84
N ILE A 282 22.03 -12.71 16.56
CA ILE A 282 23.16 -13.44 17.12
C ILE A 282 24.14 -12.46 17.75
N GLU A 283 24.88 -12.90 18.77
CA GLU A 283 25.98 -12.13 19.35
C GLU A 283 27.32 -12.75 18.92
N LYS A 284 28.21 -11.93 18.39
CA LYS A 284 29.55 -12.35 17.93
C LYS A 284 30.52 -11.19 18.16
N GLU A 285 31.68 -11.49 18.74
CA GLU A 285 32.73 -10.48 19.01
C GLU A 285 32.24 -9.24 19.78
N GLY A 286 31.29 -9.43 20.70
CA GLY A 286 30.72 -8.35 21.52
C GLY A 286 29.75 -7.42 20.77
N ALA A 287 29.40 -7.74 19.52
CA ALA A 287 28.40 -7.07 18.71
C ALA A 287 27.17 -7.97 18.47
N ILE A 288 26.01 -7.34 18.29
CA ILE A 288 24.74 -8.01 17.96
C ILE A 288 24.43 -7.80 16.49
N PHE A 289 24.00 -8.86 15.80
CA PHE A 289 23.66 -8.85 14.38
C PHE A 289 22.27 -9.42 14.13
N ILE A 290 21.51 -8.82 13.21
CA ILE A 290 20.30 -9.45 12.68
C ILE A 290 20.69 -10.66 11.83
N ASN A 291 20.16 -11.83 12.18
CA ASN A 291 20.33 -13.09 11.46
C ASN A 291 19.04 -13.48 10.75
N ASP A 292 18.98 -13.21 9.45
CA ASP A 292 17.89 -13.65 8.58
C ASP A 292 18.29 -14.95 7.87
N ASN A 293 17.98 -16.09 8.50
CA ASN A 293 18.20 -17.43 7.93
C ASN A 293 19.67 -17.69 7.52
N GLY A 294 20.62 -17.33 8.37
CA GLY A 294 22.06 -17.49 8.12
C GLY A 294 22.67 -16.40 7.25
N GLU A 295 21.99 -15.27 7.07
CA GLU A 295 22.51 -14.06 6.44
C GLU A 295 22.47 -12.90 7.43
N LEU A 296 23.64 -12.31 7.72
CA LEU A 296 23.72 -11.05 8.44
C LEU A 296 23.68 -9.92 7.42
N LYS A 297 22.59 -9.15 7.38
CA LYS A 297 22.35 -8.12 6.36
C LYS A 297 22.55 -6.74 6.95
N LEU A 298 23.31 -5.88 6.26
CA LEU A 298 23.53 -4.50 6.69
C LEU A 298 22.22 -3.72 6.84
N GLY A 299 21.27 -3.89 5.91
CA GLY A 299 19.95 -3.27 6.06
C GLY A 299 19.15 -3.79 7.26
N GLY A 300 19.31 -5.06 7.62
CA GLY A 300 18.77 -5.61 8.87
C GLY A 300 19.37 -4.93 10.09
N GLN A 301 20.70 -4.75 10.08
CA GLN A 301 21.42 -4.04 11.14
C GLN A 301 20.91 -2.60 11.31
N ALA A 302 20.75 -1.89 10.20
CA ALA A 302 20.27 -0.52 10.16
C ALA A 302 18.84 -0.40 10.69
N LEU A 303 17.92 -1.26 10.24
CA LEU A 303 16.52 -1.22 10.67
C LEU A 303 16.32 -1.60 12.13
N LEU A 304 17.15 -2.52 12.67
CA LEU A 304 17.20 -2.76 14.11
C LEU A 304 17.55 -1.46 14.85
N MET A 305 18.66 -0.81 14.46
CA MET A 305 19.11 0.43 15.10
C MET A 305 18.05 1.53 15.01
N LEU A 306 17.47 1.77 13.82
CA LEU A 306 16.39 2.74 13.62
C LEU A 306 15.21 2.49 14.54
N THR A 307 14.77 1.23 14.66
CA THR A 307 13.63 0.86 15.51
C THR A 307 13.91 1.12 16.98
N LEU A 308 15.08 0.71 17.48
CA LEU A 308 15.44 0.90 18.88
C LEU A 308 15.64 2.39 19.22
N SER A 309 16.29 3.14 18.32
CA SER A 309 16.42 4.58 18.45
C SER A 309 15.06 5.27 18.48
N LYS A 310 14.16 4.93 17.54
CA LYS A 310 12.83 5.54 17.50
C LYS A 310 11.99 5.17 18.71
N TYR A 311 12.10 3.93 19.20
CA TYR A 311 11.41 3.48 20.41
C TYR A 311 11.78 4.35 21.60
N GLN A 312 13.08 4.53 21.85
CA GLN A 312 13.56 5.36 22.94
C GLN A 312 13.17 6.84 22.75
N ASP A 313 13.22 7.37 21.53
CA ASP A 313 12.79 8.74 21.24
C ASP A 313 11.33 8.97 21.64
N VAL A 314 10.40 8.11 21.22
CA VAL A 314 8.96 8.37 21.42
C VAL A 314 8.42 7.91 22.78
N THR A 315 9.08 6.95 23.43
CA THR A 315 8.66 6.43 24.74
C THR A 315 9.47 6.98 25.90
N LYS A 316 10.66 7.52 25.63
CA LYS A 316 11.70 7.86 26.62
C LYS A 316 12.17 6.67 27.46
N ASP A 317 11.86 5.45 27.05
CA ASP A 317 12.31 4.19 27.66
C ASP A 317 13.63 3.74 26.99
N ASP A 318 14.70 3.67 27.77
CA ASP A 318 16.05 3.32 27.34
C ASP A 318 16.41 1.84 27.55
N THR A 319 15.43 0.97 27.86
CA THR A 319 15.62 -0.47 28.10
C THR A 319 16.50 -1.15 27.04
N PHE A 320 16.37 -0.73 25.77
CA PHE A 320 17.10 -1.33 24.65
C PHE A 320 18.43 -0.63 24.30
N MET A 321 18.82 0.44 25.00
CA MET A 321 20.08 1.15 24.73
C MET A 321 21.31 0.24 24.76
N PRO A 322 21.48 -0.71 25.72
CA PRO A 322 22.61 -1.63 25.70
C PRO A 322 22.68 -2.49 24.42
N VAL A 323 21.53 -2.91 23.90
CA VAL A 323 21.42 -3.70 22.67
C VAL A 323 21.70 -2.81 21.44
N LEU A 324 21.17 -1.59 21.42
CA LEU A 324 21.43 -0.60 20.37
C LEU A 324 22.92 -0.32 20.23
N MET A 325 23.65 -0.15 21.33
CA MET A 325 25.10 0.07 21.29
C MET A 325 25.87 -1.18 20.83
N LYS A 326 25.43 -2.40 21.18
CA LYS A 326 25.98 -3.64 20.61
C LYS A 326 25.69 -3.77 19.11
N ALA A 327 24.53 -3.31 18.66
CA ALA A 327 24.19 -3.28 17.24
C ALA A 327 25.09 -2.28 16.48
N PHE A 328 25.32 -1.09 17.03
CA PHE A 328 26.26 -0.11 16.48
C PHE A 328 27.68 -0.70 16.32
N LYS A 329 28.19 -1.41 17.33
CA LYS A 329 29.48 -2.10 17.27
C LYS A 329 29.58 -3.13 16.12
N GLY A 330 28.44 -3.63 15.63
CA GLY A 330 28.38 -4.53 14.48
C GLY A 330 28.59 -3.83 13.13
N VAL A 331 28.28 -2.54 13.02
CA VAL A 331 28.32 -1.80 11.73
C VAL A 331 29.72 -1.81 11.08
N PRO A 332 30.84 -1.59 11.82
CA PRO A 332 32.17 -1.64 11.22
C PRO A 332 32.54 -2.96 10.53
N PHE A 333 31.95 -4.10 10.91
CA PHE A 333 32.20 -5.40 10.25
C PHE A 333 31.66 -5.43 8.82
N PHE A 334 30.70 -4.58 8.50
CA PHE A 334 30.16 -4.43 7.15
C PHE A 334 30.97 -3.43 6.31
N ARG A 335 32.23 -3.13 6.66
CA ARG A 335 33.01 -2.11 5.96
C ARG A 335 34.37 -2.63 5.53
N GLN A 336 34.73 -2.33 4.29
CA GLN A 336 36.05 -2.58 3.74
C GLN A 336 37.01 -1.47 4.12
N SER A 337 38.32 -1.74 4.04
CA SER A 337 39.37 -0.73 4.23
C SER A 337 39.26 0.46 3.25
N SER A 338 38.68 0.25 2.07
CA SER A 338 38.40 1.29 1.08
C SER A 338 37.28 2.26 1.49
N GLY A 339 36.56 1.97 2.57
CA GLY A 339 35.35 2.68 2.98
C GLY A 339 34.06 2.12 2.39
N LYS A 340 34.14 1.23 1.39
CA LYS A 340 32.98 0.58 0.78
C LYS A 340 32.25 -0.33 1.77
N LEU A 341 30.93 -0.31 1.74
CA LEU A 341 30.09 -1.19 2.55
C LEU A 341 29.92 -2.58 1.92
N ILE A 342 29.82 -3.58 2.78
CA ILE A 342 29.52 -4.99 2.50
C ILE A 342 28.06 -5.21 2.87
N HIS A 343 27.30 -5.86 2.00
CA HIS A 343 25.85 -5.95 2.20
C HIS A 343 25.44 -7.16 3.03
N VAL A 344 26.17 -8.27 2.89
CA VAL A 344 25.84 -9.52 3.58
C VAL A 344 27.08 -10.23 4.09
N LEU A 345 27.07 -10.58 5.37
CA LEU A 345 28.06 -11.45 6.02
C LEU A 345 27.43 -12.81 6.34
N ASN A 346 28.29 -13.83 6.47
CA ASN A 346 27.94 -15.09 7.10
C ASN A 346 27.93 -14.92 8.65
N PRO A 347 27.33 -15.87 9.40
CA PRO A 347 27.33 -15.83 10.87
C PRO A 347 28.71 -15.83 11.53
N ASP A 348 29.75 -16.30 10.82
CA ASP A 348 31.15 -16.24 11.25
C ASP A 348 31.85 -14.93 10.85
N LEU A 349 31.09 -13.93 10.37
CA LEU A 349 31.52 -12.60 9.93
C LEU A 349 32.34 -12.59 8.64
N THR A 350 32.48 -13.72 7.95
CA THR A 350 33.07 -13.74 6.61
C THR A 350 32.13 -13.11 5.58
N VAL A 351 32.69 -12.51 4.52
CA VAL A 351 31.88 -11.88 3.47
C VAL A 351 31.10 -12.94 2.69
N LYS A 352 29.77 -12.83 2.70
CA LYS A 352 28.88 -13.67 1.89
C LYS A 352 28.54 -13.02 0.56
N ALA A 353 28.18 -11.74 0.58
CA ALA A 353 27.91 -10.96 -0.62
C ALA A 353 28.33 -9.49 -0.41
N ALA A 354 29.29 -9.04 -1.20
CA ALA A 354 29.76 -7.66 -1.15
C ALA A 354 28.66 -6.66 -1.54
N TYR A 355 27.76 -7.04 -2.45
CA TYR A 355 26.63 -6.22 -2.88
C TYR A 355 25.36 -7.07 -3.00
N ARG A 356 24.20 -6.53 -2.58
CA ARG A 356 22.89 -7.19 -2.71
C ARG A 356 21.83 -6.26 -3.28
N ILE A 357 21.73 -5.06 -2.73
CA ILE A 357 20.76 -4.03 -3.09
C ILE A 357 21.22 -2.69 -2.54
N ILE A 358 20.92 -1.59 -3.25
CA ILE A 358 21.40 -0.24 -2.93
C ILE A 358 20.82 0.40 -1.67
N TYR A 359 19.75 -0.17 -1.11
CA TYR A 359 19.04 0.41 0.04
C TYR A 359 19.89 0.44 1.32
N TYR A 360 20.84 -0.47 1.44
CA TYR A 360 21.54 -0.70 2.71
C TYR A 360 22.44 0.47 3.11
N GLU A 361 23.01 1.16 2.14
CA GLU A 361 23.86 2.33 2.37
C GLU A 361 23.05 3.52 2.92
N GLY A 362 21.87 3.79 2.35
CA GLY A 362 20.95 4.80 2.86
C GLY A 362 20.40 4.43 4.23
N GLU A 363 19.95 3.18 4.41
CA GLU A 363 19.39 2.68 5.67
C GLU A 363 20.40 2.86 6.83
N VAL A 364 21.66 2.45 6.65
CA VAL A 364 22.65 2.52 7.74
C VAL A 364 23.07 3.96 8.05
N ALA A 365 23.22 4.81 7.03
CA ALA A 365 23.53 6.23 7.25
C ALA A 365 22.40 6.91 8.03
N PHE A 366 21.14 6.62 7.68
CA PHE A 366 19.98 7.12 8.41
C PHE A 366 19.93 6.61 9.86
N ALA A 367 20.16 5.31 10.06
CA ALA A 367 20.19 4.69 11.38
C ALA A 367 21.24 5.31 12.32
N LEU A 368 22.45 5.52 11.80
CA LEU A 368 23.54 6.12 12.55
C LEU A 368 23.24 7.58 12.91
N SER A 369 22.63 8.36 12.00
CA SER A 369 22.21 9.72 12.31
C SER A 369 21.20 9.75 13.46
N ARG A 370 20.20 8.85 13.47
CA ARG A 370 19.25 8.73 14.59
C ARG A 370 19.90 8.27 15.89
N LEU A 371 20.91 7.41 15.83
CA LEU A 371 21.71 7.07 17.01
C LEU A 371 22.49 8.28 17.53
N TYR A 372 23.08 9.07 16.64
CA TYR A 372 23.81 10.28 17.03
C TYR A 372 22.91 11.31 17.71
N GLU A 373 21.69 11.53 17.21
CA GLU A 373 20.73 12.43 17.86
C GLU A 373 20.41 12.02 19.31
N LEU A 374 20.44 10.73 19.61
CA LEU A 374 20.19 10.21 20.96
C LEU A 374 21.41 10.26 21.89
N THR A 375 22.61 10.08 21.35
CA THR A 375 23.83 9.83 22.14
C THR A 375 24.82 10.98 22.10
N HIS A 376 24.78 11.79 21.06
CA HIS A 376 25.79 12.79 20.70
C HIS A 376 27.21 12.22 20.62
N ASP A 377 27.36 10.92 20.37
CA ASP A 377 28.66 10.25 20.28
C ASP A 377 29.40 10.63 18.99
N GLN A 378 30.56 11.28 19.15
CA GLN A 378 31.38 11.74 18.03
C GLN A 378 31.82 10.58 17.10
N ALA A 379 32.05 9.37 17.63
CA ALA A 379 32.43 8.23 16.81
C ALA A 379 31.31 7.80 15.85
N VAL A 380 30.05 7.97 16.27
CA VAL A 380 28.88 7.73 15.41
C VAL A 380 28.85 8.79 14.30
N MET A 381 29.04 10.07 14.65
CA MET A 381 29.08 11.17 13.67
C MET A 381 30.18 10.98 12.62
N ASP A 382 31.38 10.62 13.06
CA ASP A 382 32.51 10.39 12.16
C ASP A 382 32.23 9.26 11.17
N LEU A 383 31.54 8.20 11.62
CA LEU A 383 31.14 7.09 10.74
C LEU A 383 30.05 7.52 9.74
N VAL A 384 29.05 8.29 10.17
CA VAL A 384 28.04 8.89 9.28
C VAL A 384 28.72 9.68 8.16
N LYS A 385 29.64 10.58 8.52
CA LYS A 385 30.38 11.40 7.58
C LYS A 385 31.18 10.55 6.60
N GLN A 386 31.90 9.54 7.07
CA GLN A 386 32.69 8.64 6.22
C GLN A 386 31.83 7.89 5.19
N ILE A 387 30.63 7.45 5.57
CA ILE A 387 29.70 6.76 4.65
C ILE A 387 29.16 7.74 3.61
N LEU A 388 28.72 8.93 4.03
CA LEU A 388 28.19 9.96 3.11
C LEU A 388 29.24 10.47 2.13
N ASP A 389 30.47 10.76 2.60
CA ASP A 389 31.58 11.16 1.75
C ASP A 389 31.89 10.08 0.70
N TYR A 390 31.84 8.79 1.08
CA TYR A 390 32.01 7.70 0.13
C TYR A 390 30.89 7.68 -0.92
N MET A 391 29.63 7.88 -0.51
CA MET A 391 28.49 7.95 -1.41
C MET A 391 28.60 9.10 -2.41
N VAL A 392 29.07 10.27 -1.96
CA VAL A 392 29.39 11.43 -2.83
C VAL A 392 30.47 11.05 -3.84
N ALA A 393 31.61 10.55 -3.37
CA ALA A 393 32.75 10.21 -4.22
C ALA A 393 32.42 9.14 -5.29
N ASN A 394 31.38 8.34 -5.08
CA ASN A 394 30.98 7.24 -5.97
C ASN A 394 29.64 7.49 -6.69
N ASP A 395 29.15 8.73 -6.69
CA ASP A 395 27.95 9.17 -7.41
C ASP A 395 26.68 8.36 -7.08
N TYR A 396 26.39 8.22 -5.79
CA TYR A 396 25.23 7.45 -5.33
C TYR A 396 23.88 8.14 -5.62
N GLY A 397 23.88 9.43 -5.96
CA GLY A 397 22.69 10.15 -6.41
C GLY A 397 22.08 9.60 -7.71
N LYS A 398 22.68 8.62 -8.37
CA LYS A 398 22.11 7.96 -9.56
C LYS A 398 21.11 6.83 -9.27
N TYR A 399 20.89 6.49 -8.00
CA TYR A 399 20.17 5.26 -7.63
C TYR A 399 18.68 5.43 -7.29
N HIS A 400 18.21 6.66 -7.12
CA HIS A 400 16.80 6.99 -6.90
C HIS A 400 16.20 6.37 -5.63
N ASP A 401 16.99 6.32 -4.57
CA ASP A 401 16.64 5.62 -3.34
C ASP A 401 16.10 6.56 -2.26
N HIS A 402 14.90 6.28 -1.76
CA HIS A 402 14.29 6.98 -0.63
C HIS A 402 15.15 6.95 0.66
N TRP A 403 15.86 5.86 0.95
CA TRP A 403 16.70 5.80 2.16
C TRP A 403 17.89 6.74 2.08
N ILE A 404 18.50 6.87 0.90
CA ILE A 404 19.52 7.89 0.64
C ILE A 404 18.94 9.29 0.90
N SER A 405 17.72 9.58 0.45
CA SER A 405 17.07 10.87 0.71
C SER A 405 16.78 11.11 2.20
N TYR A 406 16.37 10.10 2.97
CA TYR A 406 16.26 10.21 4.43
C TYR A 406 17.62 10.50 5.08
N ALA A 407 18.66 9.74 4.71
CA ALA A 407 20.01 9.93 5.24
C ALA A 407 20.54 11.34 4.98
N ILE A 408 20.29 11.91 3.79
CA ILE A 408 20.69 13.28 3.46
C ILE A 408 19.94 14.30 4.28
N ASN A 409 18.63 14.13 4.50
CA ASN A 409 17.88 15.04 5.36
C ASN A 409 18.45 15.09 6.77
N GLU A 410 18.76 13.93 7.38
CA GLU A 410 19.41 13.93 8.69
C GLU A 410 20.81 14.54 8.64
N ALA A 411 21.59 14.22 7.59
CA ALA A 411 22.93 14.76 7.43
C ALA A 411 22.93 16.29 7.35
N LEU A 412 21.95 16.89 6.66
CA LEU A 412 21.84 18.34 6.53
C LEU A 412 21.38 19.04 7.82
N LEU A 413 20.89 18.33 8.83
CA LEU A 413 20.67 18.91 10.17
C LEU A 413 21.99 19.17 10.89
N VAL A 414 23.02 18.37 10.60
CA VAL A 414 24.33 18.44 11.27
C VAL A 414 25.38 19.13 10.39
N PHE A 415 25.29 18.94 9.07
CA PHE A 415 26.16 19.53 8.06
C PHE A 415 25.37 20.47 7.13
N PRO A 416 24.77 21.55 7.66
CA PRO A 416 23.79 22.37 6.93
C PRO A 416 24.34 23.08 5.69
N ASP A 417 25.67 23.27 5.61
CA ASP A 417 26.34 23.94 4.48
C ASP A 417 27.02 22.98 3.51
N ASN A 418 26.87 21.66 3.68
CA ASN A 418 27.53 20.68 2.82
C ASN A 418 26.84 20.57 1.44
N ARG A 419 27.32 21.39 0.50
CA ARG A 419 26.80 21.48 -0.87
C ARG A 419 26.90 20.16 -1.66
N GLU A 420 27.86 19.28 -1.36
CA GLU A 420 27.98 18.01 -2.08
C GLU A 420 26.88 17.01 -1.66
N TYR A 421 26.49 17.00 -0.39
CA TYR A 421 25.36 16.21 0.08
C TYR A 421 24.04 16.70 -0.54
N MET A 422 23.87 18.03 -0.63
CA MET A 422 22.72 18.64 -1.30
C MET A 422 22.65 18.24 -2.78
N LYS A 423 23.75 18.32 -3.51
CA LYS A 423 23.82 17.89 -4.93
C LYS A 423 23.48 16.41 -5.10
N LEU A 424 24.00 15.55 -4.22
CA LEU A 424 23.72 14.11 -4.25
C LEU A 424 22.22 13.85 -4.08
N GLY A 425 21.57 14.52 -3.11
CA GLY A 425 20.15 14.34 -2.85
C GLY A 425 19.25 14.92 -3.93
N LEU A 426 19.60 16.09 -4.49
CA LEU A 426 18.90 16.68 -5.64
C LEU A 426 18.95 15.74 -6.84
N LYS A 427 20.13 15.21 -7.16
CA LYS A 427 20.31 14.24 -8.26
C LYS A 427 19.47 12.98 -8.03
N ASN A 428 19.46 12.43 -6.81
CA ASN A 428 18.72 11.22 -6.44
C ASN A 428 17.24 11.27 -6.85
N VAL A 429 16.61 12.43 -6.74
CA VAL A 429 15.17 12.56 -6.98
C VAL A 429 14.88 13.07 -8.39
N PHE A 430 15.55 14.15 -8.81
CA PHE A 430 15.13 14.88 -10.01
C PHE A 430 15.37 14.12 -11.32
N ILE A 431 16.39 13.24 -11.39
CA ILE A 431 16.58 12.37 -12.56
C ILE A 431 15.54 11.25 -12.64
N HIS A 432 14.78 11.02 -11.56
CA HIS A 432 13.73 10.01 -11.46
C HIS A 432 12.31 10.59 -11.44
N LEU A 433 12.15 11.90 -11.24
CA LEU A 433 10.86 12.55 -10.99
C LEU A 433 9.79 12.24 -12.04
N LYS A 434 10.17 12.17 -13.31
CA LYS A 434 9.24 11.80 -14.40
C LYS A 434 8.65 10.40 -14.21
N PHE A 435 9.47 9.43 -13.81
CA PHE A 435 8.97 8.08 -13.54
C PHE A 435 8.02 8.05 -12.35
N ILE A 436 8.28 8.85 -11.31
CA ILE A 436 7.42 8.94 -10.12
C ILE A 436 6.03 9.45 -10.51
N GLU A 437 5.99 10.50 -11.32
CA GLU A 437 4.77 11.12 -11.83
C GLU A 437 3.98 10.18 -12.75
N GLU A 438 4.64 9.55 -13.72
CA GLU A 438 4.00 8.70 -14.73
C GLU A 438 3.67 7.28 -14.21
N ARG A 439 4.05 6.95 -12.99
CA ARG A 439 3.83 5.62 -12.41
C ARG A 439 2.35 5.38 -12.15
N ASP A 440 1.75 4.55 -13.00
CA ASP A 440 0.34 4.17 -12.98
C ASP A 440 -0.08 3.20 -11.85
N THR A 441 0.83 2.63 -11.08
CA THR A 441 0.48 1.81 -9.90
C THR A 441 0.91 2.50 -8.62
N THR A 442 0.32 2.11 -7.51
CA THR A 442 0.94 2.42 -6.23
C THR A 442 2.33 1.80 -6.14
N TYR A 443 3.19 2.45 -5.37
CA TYR A 443 4.56 2.02 -5.18
C TYR A 443 5.01 2.44 -3.78
N PRO A 444 5.34 1.50 -2.88
CA PRO A 444 5.46 1.77 -1.44
C PRO A 444 6.38 2.95 -1.09
N THR A 445 7.50 3.10 -1.80
CA THR A 445 8.57 4.05 -1.43
C THR A 445 8.55 5.36 -2.20
N LEU A 446 7.62 5.56 -3.15
CA LEU A 446 7.65 6.75 -4.01
C LEU A 446 7.23 8.02 -3.25
N LEU A 447 6.21 7.92 -2.40
CA LEU A 447 5.78 9.05 -1.58
C LEU A 447 6.91 9.46 -0.61
N GLU A 448 7.54 8.49 0.06
CA GLU A 448 8.68 8.72 0.95
C GLU A 448 9.84 9.46 0.27
N LEU A 449 10.21 9.04 -0.96
CA LEU A 449 11.25 9.70 -1.73
C LEU A 449 10.92 11.17 -2.01
N VAL A 450 9.69 11.45 -2.43
CA VAL A 450 9.26 12.82 -2.78
C VAL A 450 9.09 13.69 -1.54
N ASP A 451 8.57 13.13 -0.43
CA ASP A 451 8.49 13.81 0.86
C ASP A 451 9.87 14.24 1.34
N ALA A 452 10.82 13.31 1.32
CA ALA A 452 12.19 13.58 1.72
C ALA A 452 12.84 14.64 0.81
N ALA A 453 12.61 14.57 -0.50
CA ALA A 453 13.10 15.55 -1.47
C ALA A 453 12.56 16.96 -1.21
N VAL A 454 11.26 17.07 -0.94
CA VAL A 454 10.62 18.35 -0.64
C VAL A 454 11.22 18.98 0.60
N LYS A 455 11.37 18.21 1.69
CA LYS A 455 12.02 18.69 2.92
C LYS A 455 13.46 19.13 2.66
N MET A 456 14.22 18.34 1.90
CA MET A 456 15.59 18.69 1.51
C MET A 456 15.64 20.04 0.76
N THR A 457 14.74 20.29 -0.21
CA THR A 457 14.73 21.57 -0.94
C THR A 457 14.48 22.77 -0.02
N ASP A 458 13.64 22.61 1.01
CA ASP A 458 13.41 23.65 2.01
C ASP A 458 14.64 23.89 2.90
N MET A 459 15.36 22.83 3.26
CA MET A 459 16.62 22.93 4.01
C MET A 459 17.69 23.64 3.19
N ILE A 460 17.84 23.29 1.90
CA ILE A 460 18.76 23.96 0.96
C ILE A 460 18.43 25.45 0.86
N LYS A 461 17.15 25.80 0.73
CA LYS A 461 16.72 27.20 0.71
C LYS A 461 17.08 27.94 2.00
N ARG A 462 16.81 27.34 3.16
CA ARG A 462 17.13 27.94 4.48
C ARG A 462 18.62 28.14 4.70
N SER A 463 19.47 27.28 4.12
CA SER A 463 20.93 27.41 4.19
C SER A 463 21.52 28.48 3.25
N GLY A 464 20.71 29.10 2.39
CA GLY A 464 21.19 30.09 1.41
C GLY A 464 21.82 29.47 0.15
N ASN A 465 21.75 28.15 -0.04
CA ASN A 465 22.29 27.43 -1.19
C ASN A 465 21.26 27.24 -2.32
N GLU A 466 20.33 28.18 -2.48
CA GLU A 466 19.22 28.10 -3.46
C GLU A 466 19.72 28.06 -4.91
N ASP A 467 20.94 28.52 -5.17
CA ASP A 467 21.60 28.43 -6.47
C ASP A 467 21.73 26.99 -6.99
N LEU A 468 21.88 26.01 -6.09
CA LEU A 468 21.93 24.58 -6.44
C LEU A 468 20.63 24.08 -7.07
N MET A 469 19.51 24.78 -6.83
CA MET A 469 18.18 24.36 -7.25
C MET A 469 17.74 24.95 -8.59
N ALA A 470 18.49 25.92 -9.14
CA ALA A 470 18.15 26.60 -10.40
C ALA A 470 17.86 25.66 -11.60
N PRO A 471 18.52 24.49 -11.76
CA PRO A 471 18.24 23.59 -12.88
C PRO A 471 16.96 22.74 -12.71
N TYR A 472 16.32 22.75 -11.55
CA TYR A 472 15.28 21.79 -11.18
C TYR A 472 13.89 22.43 -11.09
N ASP A 473 12.87 21.67 -11.48
CA ASP A 473 11.47 22.11 -11.43
C ASP A 473 10.85 21.79 -10.07
N LEU A 474 10.98 22.74 -9.14
CA LEU A 474 10.43 22.63 -7.78
C LEU A 474 8.90 22.69 -7.77
N VAL A 475 8.28 23.38 -8.73
CA VAL A 475 6.82 23.45 -8.84
C VAL A 475 6.26 22.07 -9.17
N ARG A 476 6.86 21.39 -10.16
CA ARG A 476 6.53 20.01 -10.50
C ARG A 476 6.75 19.06 -9.33
N LEU A 477 7.86 19.19 -8.59
CA LEU A 477 8.11 18.36 -7.40
C LEU A 477 6.95 18.45 -6.38
N ARG A 478 6.44 19.66 -6.11
CA ARG A 478 5.32 19.91 -5.19
C ARG A 478 4.00 19.33 -5.70
N GLN A 479 3.75 19.43 -7.00
CA GLN A 479 2.57 18.84 -7.64
C GLN A 479 2.60 17.31 -7.56
N VAL A 480 3.76 16.70 -7.84
CA VAL A 480 3.97 15.25 -7.72
C VAL A 480 3.78 14.79 -6.27
N LEU A 481 4.26 15.55 -5.28
CA LEU A 481 4.06 15.22 -3.87
C LEU A 481 2.58 15.06 -3.52
N ARG A 482 1.76 16.10 -3.78
CA ARG A 482 0.32 16.07 -3.49
C ARG A 482 -0.38 14.97 -4.28
N TYR A 483 -0.02 14.80 -5.55
CA TYR A 483 -0.59 13.75 -6.39
C TYR A 483 -0.32 12.35 -5.81
N ARG A 484 0.93 12.02 -5.48
CA ARG A 484 1.28 10.69 -4.94
C ARG A 484 0.58 10.42 -3.61
N ALA A 485 0.49 11.38 -2.70
CA ALA A 485 -0.18 11.20 -1.41
C ALA A 485 -1.62 10.69 -1.57
N LEU A 486 -2.41 11.31 -2.46
CA LEU A 486 -3.78 10.87 -2.75
C LEU A 486 -3.82 9.60 -3.60
N TYR A 487 -2.87 9.43 -4.51
CA TYR A 487 -2.82 8.28 -5.39
C TYR A 487 -2.56 6.98 -4.62
N GLU A 488 -1.66 6.98 -3.64
CA GLU A 488 -1.34 5.79 -2.84
C GLU A 488 -2.58 5.30 -2.07
N ILE A 489 -3.37 6.20 -1.49
CA ILE A 489 -4.59 5.82 -0.75
C ILE A 489 -5.70 5.35 -1.70
N THR A 490 -5.94 6.07 -2.80
CA THR A 490 -7.08 5.78 -3.69
C THR A 490 -6.85 4.55 -4.55
N THR A 491 -5.60 4.15 -4.82
CA THR A 491 -5.32 3.03 -5.74
C THR A 491 -4.58 1.86 -5.09
N GLY A 492 -4.12 2.00 -3.84
CA GLY A 492 -3.33 0.97 -3.15
C GLY A 492 -3.79 0.62 -1.75
N SER A 493 -4.72 1.34 -1.13
CA SER A 493 -5.23 1.02 0.20
C SER A 493 -6.55 0.22 0.14
N PHE A 494 -6.74 -0.70 1.08
CA PHE A 494 -8.00 -1.41 1.25
C PHE A 494 -9.06 -0.50 1.87
N LEU A 495 -9.67 0.32 1.02
CA LEU A 495 -10.89 1.05 1.35
C LEU A 495 -12.10 0.11 1.44
N PRO A 496 -13.11 0.43 2.27
CA PRO A 496 -14.32 -0.38 2.44
C PRO A 496 -14.98 -0.85 1.13
N GLU A 497 -15.09 0.02 0.11
CA GLU A 497 -15.70 -0.27 -1.19
C GLU A 497 -14.95 -1.34 -2.02
N ILE A 498 -13.71 -1.66 -1.64
CA ILE A 498 -12.88 -2.73 -2.20
C ILE A 498 -12.89 -3.93 -1.25
N ALA A 499 -12.61 -3.69 0.03
CA ALA A 499 -12.48 -4.74 1.04
C ALA A 499 -13.77 -5.52 1.25
N MET A 500 -14.95 -4.91 1.04
CA MET A 500 -16.26 -5.57 1.18
C MET A 500 -16.39 -6.85 0.35
N TYR A 501 -15.62 -6.99 -0.73
CA TYR A 501 -15.63 -8.17 -1.58
C TYR A 501 -14.66 -9.26 -1.15
N LEU A 502 -13.77 -9.02 -0.17
CA LEU A 502 -12.78 -9.98 0.34
C LEU A 502 -13.35 -10.85 1.48
N TYR A 503 -12.66 -11.95 1.83
CA TYR A 503 -13.05 -12.73 3.01
C TYR A 503 -12.76 -11.93 4.27
N ASN A 504 -13.69 -11.89 5.23
CA ASN A 504 -13.56 -11.03 6.42
C ASN A 504 -13.13 -9.58 6.09
N PRO A 505 -13.98 -8.81 5.40
CA PRO A 505 -13.65 -7.47 4.89
C PRO A 505 -12.94 -6.54 5.89
N GLN A 506 -13.44 -6.45 7.13
CA GLN A 506 -12.91 -5.57 8.17
C GLN A 506 -11.44 -5.83 8.48
N LYS A 507 -10.99 -7.08 8.34
CA LYS A 507 -9.61 -7.49 8.61
C LYS A 507 -8.58 -6.72 7.79
N PHE A 508 -8.97 -6.28 6.58
CA PHE A 508 -8.03 -5.71 5.61
C PHE A 508 -8.03 -4.19 5.59
N ILE A 509 -9.00 -3.53 6.23
CA ILE A 509 -9.06 -2.06 6.28
C ILE A 509 -7.76 -1.49 6.84
N GLY A 510 -7.22 -0.47 6.17
CA GLY A 510 -5.95 0.17 6.51
C GLY A 510 -4.71 -0.51 5.91
N GLY A 511 -4.82 -1.76 5.44
CA GLY A 511 -3.74 -2.42 4.73
C GLY A 511 -3.56 -1.88 3.32
N PHE A 512 -2.33 -1.92 2.82
CA PHE A 512 -2.00 -1.61 1.43
C PHE A 512 -1.76 -2.89 0.62
N TYR A 513 -2.04 -2.85 -0.69
CA TYR A 513 -2.00 -4.03 -1.54
C TYR A 513 -1.33 -3.85 -2.89
N ALA A 514 -0.72 -4.93 -3.37
CA ALA A 514 -0.28 -5.08 -4.74
C ALA A 514 -1.38 -5.75 -5.57
N ARG A 515 -2.14 -4.94 -6.33
CA ARG A 515 -3.30 -5.43 -7.10
C ARG A 515 -2.93 -6.55 -8.07
N HIS A 516 -1.84 -6.36 -8.80
CA HIS A 516 -1.33 -7.28 -9.82
C HIS A 516 -0.69 -8.56 -9.24
N ASP A 517 -0.72 -8.73 -7.91
CA ASP A 517 -0.28 -9.94 -7.22
C ASP A 517 -1.41 -10.49 -6.35
N SER A 518 -2.60 -10.72 -6.93
CA SER A 518 -3.77 -11.23 -6.19
C SER A 518 -4.16 -10.39 -4.96
N PHE A 519 -4.04 -9.06 -5.06
CA PHE A 519 -4.26 -8.11 -3.96
C PHE A 519 -3.39 -8.41 -2.73
N ARG A 520 -2.20 -8.99 -2.92
CA ARG A 520 -1.30 -9.32 -1.82
C ARG A 520 -1.03 -8.11 -0.95
N THR A 521 -1.13 -8.29 0.35
CA THR A 521 -0.77 -7.30 1.37
C THR A 521 0.24 -7.90 2.32
N ARG A 522 1.19 -7.09 2.76
CA ARG A 522 2.31 -7.49 3.58
C ARG A 522 2.71 -6.31 4.46
N ILE A 523 3.28 -6.60 5.63
CA ILE A 523 3.80 -5.58 6.53
C ILE A 523 4.88 -4.71 5.85
N ASP A 524 5.67 -5.31 4.94
CA ASP A 524 6.73 -4.64 4.20
C ASP A 524 6.25 -3.55 3.23
N ASP A 525 5.09 -3.74 2.60
CA ASP A 525 4.53 -2.74 1.71
C ASP A 525 3.81 -1.67 2.57
N CYS A 526 3.11 -2.11 3.63
CA CYS A 526 2.31 -1.23 4.49
C CYS A 526 3.15 -0.25 5.32
N GLU A 527 4.33 -0.66 5.79
CA GLU A 527 5.23 0.22 6.56
C GLU A 527 5.61 1.47 5.76
N HIS A 528 6.04 1.29 4.51
CA HIS A 528 6.52 2.37 3.65
C HIS A 528 5.39 3.34 3.28
N PHE A 529 4.21 2.81 2.93
CA PHE A 529 3.04 3.66 2.70
C PHE A 529 2.64 4.46 3.94
N LEU A 530 2.66 3.83 5.12
CA LEU A 530 2.29 4.50 6.37
C LEU A 530 3.29 5.60 6.73
N SER A 531 4.59 5.31 6.70
CA SER A 531 5.66 6.28 6.93
C SER A 531 5.59 7.45 5.95
N GLY A 532 5.37 7.20 4.67
CA GLY A 532 5.18 8.25 3.66
C GLY A 532 3.97 9.14 3.97
N LEU A 533 2.80 8.54 4.23
CA LEU A 533 1.59 9.31 4.53
C LEU A 533 1.71 10.17 5.79
N ILE A 534 2.35 9.65 6.85
CA ILE A 534 2.61 10.41 8.08
C ILE A 534 3.53 11.59 7.77
N ASN A 535 4.61 11.36 7.00
CA ASN A 535 5.55 12.41 6.63
C ASN A 535 4.87 13.51 5.79
N TYR A 536 4.07 13.14 4.78
CA TYR A 536 3.28 14.07 3.99
C TYR A 536 2.29 14.86 4.85
N TYR A 537 1.52 14.18 5.71
CA TYR A 537 0.50 14.84 6.52
C TYR A 537 1.13 15.84 7.49
N ASN A 538 2.19 15.43 8.20
CA ASN A 538 2.89 16.30 9.12
C ASN A 538 3.46 17.52 8.40
N TYR A 539 4.07 17.31 7.24
CA TYR A 539 4.62 18.38 6.42
C TYR A 539 3.53 19.33 5.90
N THR A 540 2.39 18.82 5.46
CA THR A 540 1.37 19.61 4.74
C THR A 540 0.38 20.28 5.68
N TYR A 541 -0.01 19.63 6.78
CA TYR A 541 -1.15 20.05 7.61
C TYR A 541 -0.83 20.30 9.08
N ARG A 542 0.31 19.81 9.61
CA ARG A 542 0.69 20.05 11.01
C ARG A 542 1.76 21.13 11.19
N GLN A 543 1.91 22.02 10.21
CA GLN A 543 2.71 23.24 10.38
C GLN A 543 1.93 24.24 11.25
N ALA A 544 1.92 24.01 12.56
CA ALA A 544 1.50 24.96 13.58
C ALA A 544 2.39 24.79 14.81
#